data_AF-A0A1I7FZX7-F1
#
_entry.id   AF-A0A1I7FZX7-F1
#
_cell.length_a   1.000
_cell.length_b   1.000
_cell.length_c   1.000
_cell.angle_alpha   90.00
_cell.angle_beta   90.00
_cell.angle_gamma   90.00
#
_symmetry.space_group_name_H-M   'P 1'
#
loop_
_entity.id
_entity.type
_entity.pdbx_description
1 polymer ?
#
loop_
_entity_poly.entity_id
_entity_poly.type
_entity_poly.pdbx_seq_one_letter_code
_entity_poly.pdbx_strand_id
1 'polypeptide(L)' 'MSIFRRPDYQSEATQFINQMKTQKPELDAQQQAGRALLWDKNVDRTLWEDYRAGRVAQKSYVYYAYSPANQQ' A
#
# COMPACT_ATOMS: atom_id res chain seq x y z
N MET A 1 7.29 12.05 37.72
CA MET A 1 6.24 12.75 36.94
C MET A 1 6.51 14.24 37.00
N SER A 2 6.59 14.93 35.85
CA SER A 2 6.77 16.39 35.82
C SER A 2 5.43 17.07 36.13
N ILE A 3 5.38 17.79 37.24
CA ILE A 3 4.22 18.54 37.72
C ILE A 3 3.85 19.76 36.84
N PHE A 4 4.71 20.12 35.87
CA PHE A 4 4.50 21.25 34.95
C PHE A 4 4.39 20.83 33.48
N ARG A 5 4.19 19.54 33.19
CA ARG A 5 4.02 19.10 31.81
C ARG A 5 2.72 19.67 31.25
N ARG A 6 2.83 20.45 30.18
CA ARG A 6 1.68 20.90 29.38
C ARG A 6 1.12 19.72 28.57
N PRO A 7 -0.20 19.67 28.32
CA PRO A 7 -0.76 18.68 27.41
C PRO A 7 -0.17 18.84 26.01
N ASP A 8 0.02 17.72 25.31
CA ASP A 8 0.52 17.73 23.94
C ASP A 8 -0.52 18.41 23.04
N TYR A 9 -0.07 19.28 22.14
CA TYR A 9 -0.97 19.95 21.21
C TYR A 9 -1.63 18.92 20.28
N GLN A 10 -2.96 18.97 20.17
CA GLN A 10 -3.72 18.27 19.13
C GLN A 10 -4.32 19.27 18.15
N SER A 11 -4.10 19.04 16.86
CA SER A 11 -4.76 19.79 15.80
C SER A 11 -6.28 19.59 15.83
N GLU A 12 -7.02 20.57 15.34
CA GLU A 12 -8.50 20.48 15.22
C GLU A 12 -8.92 19.27 14.38
N ALA A 13 -8.20 18.97 13.31
CA ALA A 13 -8.44 17.78 12.48
C ALA A 13 -8.33 16.49 13.30
N THR A 14 -7.33 16.39 14.18
CA THR A 14 -7.16 15.21 15.06
C THR A 14 -8.33 15.09 16.04
N GLN A 15 -8.73 16.20 16.66
CA GLN A 15 -9.86 16.23 17.59
C GLN A 15 -11.17 15.83 16.89
N PHE A 16 -11.41 16.33 15.68
CA PHE A 16 -12.55 15.99 14.85
C PHE A 16 -12.59 14.49 14.50
N ILE A 17 -11.47 13.91 14.04
CA ILE A 17 -11.40 12.49 13.72
C ILE A 17 -11.67 11.63 14.96
N ASN A 18 -11.11 12.00 16.12
CA ASN A 18 -11.35 11.30 17.37
C ASN A 18 -12.83 11.33 17.77
N GLN A 19 -13.47 12.50 17.70
CA GLN A 19 -14.90 12.64 17.97
C GLN A 19 -15.75 11.83 16.99
N MET A 20 -15.41 11.83 15.69
CA MET A 20 -16.11 11.06 14.67
C MET A 20 -16.06 9.55 14.96
N LYS A 21 -14.89 9.02 15.33
CA LYS A 21 -14.72 7.61 15.68
C LYS A 21 -15.52 7.22 16.92
N THR A 22 -15.58 8.09 17.93
CA THR A 22 -16.42 7.86 19.13
C THR A 22 -17.91 7.83 18.78
N GLN A 23 -18.36 8.70 17.88
CA GLN A 23 -19.76 8.74 17.44
C GLN A 23 -20.15 7.57 16.55
N LYS A 24 -19.18 7.01 15.80
CA LYS A 24 -19.39 5.94 14.81
C LYS A 24 -18.37 4.81 15.00
N PRO A 25 -18.53 3.97 16.02
CA PRO A 25 -17.58 2.88 16.29
C PRO A 25 -17.49 1.85 15.15
N GLU A 26 -18.52 1.73 14.31
CA GLU A 26 -18.55 0.85 13.13
C GLU A 26 -17.70 1.33 11.95
N LEU A 27 -17.28 2.60 11.97
CA LEU A 27 -16.58 3.25 10.85
C LEU A 27 -15.26 2.54 10.49
N ASP A 28 -14.51 2.07 11.49
CA ASP A 28 -13.24 1.38 11.24
C ASP A 28 -13.45 0.03 10.52
N ALA A 29 -14.51 -0.70 10.87
CA ALA A 29 -14.87 -1.94 10.17
C ALA A 29 -15.30 -1.68 8.72
N GLN A 30 -16.07 -0.62 8.48
CA GLN A 30 -16.47 -0.21 7.14
C GLN A 30 -15.27 0.24 6.29
N GLN A 31 -14.31 0.96 6.89
CA GLN A 31 -13.07 1.35 6.21
C GLN A 31 -12.23 0.13 5.83
N GLN A 32 -12.10 -0.85 6.73
CA GLN A 32 -11.41 -2.11 6.43
C GLN A 32 -12.11 -2.86 5.29
N ALA A 33 -13.44 -2.99 5.35
CA ALA A 33 -14.20 -3.64 4.28
C ALA A 33 -14.04 -2.92 2.93
N GLY A 34 -14.11 -1.58 2.92
CA GLY A 34 -13.91 -0.78 1.70
C GLY A 34 -12.49 -0.91 1.13
N ARG A 35 -11.47 -0.94 1.99
CA ARG A 35 -10.08 -1.21 1.57
C ARG A 35 -9.92 -2.60 0.99
N ALA A 36 -10.55 -3.61 1.58
CA ALA A 36 -10.44 -5.00 1.11
C ALA A 36 -10.97 -5.22 -0.32
N LEU A 37 -11.89 -4.37 -0.80
CA LEU A 37 -12.42 -4.48 -2.17
C LEU A 37 -11.34 -4.24 -3.23
N LEU A 38 -10.60 -3.14 -3.11
CA LEU A 38 -9.72 -2.66 -4.18
C LEU A 38 -8.23 -2.67 -3.81
N TRP A 39 -7.90 -2.61 -2.52
CA TRP A 39 -6.53 -2.37 -2.06
C TRP A 39 -5.91 -3.60 -1.42
N ASP A 40 -6.61 -4.29 -0.52
CA ASP A 40 -6.05 -5.46 0.16
C ASP A 40 -6.24 -6.69 -0.74
N LYS A 41 -5.28 -6.91 -1.64
CA LYS A 41 -5.25 -8.09 -2.50
C LYS A 41 -4.54 -9.24 -1.78
N ASN A 42 -5.20 -10.39 -1.71
CA ASN A 42 -4.53 -11.61 -1.28
C ASN A 42 -3.62 -12.10 -2.41
N VAL A 43 -2.32 -12.14 -2.16
CA VAL A 43 -1.31 -12.49 -3.14
C VAL A 43 -0.76 -13.88 -2.80
N ASP A 44 -0.97 -14.83 -3.71
CA ASP A 44 -0.37 -16.15 -3.59
C ASP A 44 1.12 -16.09 -3.95
N ARG A 45 1.98 -16.49 -3.00
CA ARG A 45 3.43 -16.44 -3.15
C ARG A 45 3.94 -17.51 -4.12
N THR A 46 3.34 -18.69 -4.16
CA THR A 46 3.79 -19.77 -5.05
C THR A 46 3.50 -19.40 -6.50
N LEU A 47 2.30 -18.86 -6.76
CA LEU A 47 1.92 -18.35 -8.08
C LEU A 47 2.87 -17.22 -8.55
N TRP A 48 3.33 -16.38 -7.63
CA TRP A 48 4.33 -15.34 -7.93
C TRP A 48 5.70 -15.90 -8.31
N GLU A 49 6.10 -17.02 -7.72
CA GLU A 49 7.34 -17.72 -8.08
C GLU A 49 7.22 -18.30 -9.50
N ASP A 50 6.10 -18.94 -9.82
CA ASP A 50 5.84 -19.47 -11.16
C ASP A 50 5.82 -18.36 -12.23
N TYR A 51 5.19 -17.22 -11.95
CA TYR A 51 5.21 -16.06 -12.85
C TYR A 51 6.62 -15.48 -13.04
N ARG A 52 7.46 -15.50 -12.01
CA ARG A 52 8.86 -15.07 -12.12
C ARG A 52 9.69 -16.07 -12.91
N ALA A 53 9.44 -17.37 -12.74
CA ALA A 53 10.13 -18.42 -13.48
C ALA A 53 9.78 -18.38 -14.97
N GLY A 54 8.51 -18.07 -15.31
CA GLY A 54 8.03 -17.94 -16.69
C GLY A 54 8.28 -16.59 -17.36
N ARG A 55 8.99 -15.65 -16.72
CA ARG A 55 9.23 -14.31 -17.30
C ARG A 55 10.12 -14.40 -18.56
N VAL A 56 9.64 -13.81 -19.64
CA VAL A 56 10.45 -13.57 -20.85
C VAL A 56 11.10 -12.19 -20.76
N ALA A 57 12.38 -12.09 -21.12
CA ALA A 57 13.08 -10.81 -21.16
C ALA A 57 12.44 -9.88 -22.22
N GLN A 58 11.78 -8.82 -21.76
CA GLN A 58 11.19 -7.81 -22.63
C GLN A 58 12.22 -6.71 -22.93
N LYS A 59 12.24 -6.24 -24.18
CA LYS A 59 13.05 -5.08 -24.57
C LYS A 59 12.50 -3.82 -23.89
N SER A 60 13.38 -2.90 -23.50
CA SER A 60 13.01 -1.63 -22.85
C SER A 60 12.11 -0.75 -23.72
N TYR A 61 12.24 -0.87 -25.05
CA TYR A 61 11.41 -0.17 -26.01
C TYR A 61 11.00 -1.11 -27.13
N VAL A 62 9.69 -1.14 -27.42
CA VAL A 62 9.07 -2.04 -28.42
C VAL A 62 9.66 -1.85 -29.82
N TYR A 63 10.04 -0.63 -30.17
CA TYR A 63 10.58 -0.28 -31.48
C TYR A 63 12.10 -0.16 -31.52
N TYR A 64 12.78 -0.35 -30.40
CA TYR A 64 14.24 -0.25 -30.38
C TYR A 64 14.86 -1.59 -30.80
N ALA A 65 15.27 -1.65 -32.06
CA ALA A 65 16.00 -2.78 -32.62
C ALA A 65 17.48 -2.72 -32.22
N TYR A 66 17.79 -2.91 -30.94
CA TYR A 66 19.15 -3.33 -30.58
C TYR A 66 19.26 -4.83 -30.80
N SER A 67 20.04 -5.22 -31.81
CA SER A 67 20.51 -6.58 -31.99
C SER A 67 21.81 -6.71 -31.21
N PRO A 68 21.92 -7.52 -30.14
CA PRO A 68 23.21 -7.84 -29.59
C PRO A 68 23.94 -8.65 -30.67
N ALA A 69 24.96 -8.07 -31.29
CA ALA A 69 25.88 -8.83 -32.11
C ALA A 69 26.50 -9.91 -31.22
N ASN A 70 26.47 -11.16 -31.70
CA ASN A 70 27.24 -12.27 -31.15
C ASN A 70 28.67 -11.79 -30.85
N GLN A 71 29.03 -11.71 -29.57
CA GLN A 71 30.42 -11.60 -29.16
C GLN A 71 30.99 -13.02 -29.12
N GLN A 72 31.95 -13.27 -30.00
CA GLN A 72 32.83 -14.44 -30.02
C GLN A 72 33.64 -14.55 -28.73
#